data_AF-A0A0G3M4B9-F1
#
_entry.id   AF-A0A0G3M4B9-F1
#
_cell.length_a   1.000
_cell.length_b   1.000
_cell.length_c   1.000
_cell.angle_alpha   90.00
_cell.angle_beta   90.00
_cell.angle_gamma   90.00
#
_symmetry.space_group_name_H-M   'P 1'
#
loop_
_entity.id
_entity.type
_entity.pdbx_description
1 polymer ?
#
loop_
_entity_poly.entity_id
_entity_poly.type
_entity_poly.pdbx_seq_one_letter_code
_entity_poly.pdbx_strand_id
1 'polypeptide(L)'
;MLVFYFFLLLISHFSELKSLHEKILTTKFMRIMKNFFLSMMVFATMLSFNACSDAGANQDQGLNTTESGEIAMKDFGRTVPVGIDEENGTFKVSFIISAQPYTIKASKENEKYISMIRQAVKDESPVHVFLKPNSNEIAKVEKGTDEDIRFFRSALTKEERSDNTARRLATVIPDVATLNSLFAQIKSQSCGTSTASSPCITFRYPVDGCYARAHKMRQILNNAGYECEKQFVYGSLRASTGTCCVSWVYHVAILVSFKNASGIVEKRIIDPSLNSTGPITDTAWRSACTNSTCGSTSVSSYANTAGNVYYRSPSGSLLYDNNYVNTNCVLTTFSSLSGCSPSPAPSVGHCGF
;
A
#
# COMPACT_ATOMS: atom_id res chain seq x y z
N MET A 1 -65.45 8.97 9.66
CA MET A 1 -65.44 7.94 8.59
C MET A 1 -65.00 8.48 7.22
N LEU A 2 -65.52 9.63 6.75
CA LEU A 2 -65.17 10.19 5.43
C LEU A 2 -63.67 10.52 5.23
N VAL A 3 -63.01 11.06 6.26
CA VAL A 3 -61.59 11.45 6.19
C VAL A 3 -60.66 10.23 6.01
N PHE A 4 -61.04 9.08 6.56
CA PHE A 4 -60.23 7.86 6.49
C PHE A 4 -60.28 7.23 5.08
N TYR A 5 -61.42 7.33 4.41
CA TYR A 5 -61.57 6.91 3.00
C TYR A 5 -60.75 7.78 2.04
N PHE A 6 -60.69 9.08 2.30
CA PHE A 6 -59.89 9.99 1.47
C PHE A 6 -58.39 9.72 1.59
N PHE A 7 -57.92 9.36 2.79
CA PHE A 7 -56.50 9.04 3.03
C PHE A 7 -56.09 7.72 2.38
N LEU A 8 -56.97 6.70 2.39
CA LEU A 8 -56.72 5.42 1.70
C LEU A 8 -56.70 5.56 0.17
N LEU A 9 -57.56 6.41 -0.40
CA LEU A 9 -57.54 6.74 -1.83
C LEU A 9 -56.24 7.46 -2.24
N LEU A 10 -55.73 8.35 -1.39
CA LEU A 10 -54.46 9.05 -1.65
C LEU A 10 -53.25 8.10 -1.64
N ILE A 11 -53.23 7.14 -0.72
CA ILE A 11 -52.15 6.13 -0.63
C ILE A 11 -52.19 5.20 -1.85
N SER A 12 -53.39 4.80 -2.29
CA SER A 12 -53.58 3.99 -3.50
C SER A 12 -53.05 4.69 -4.75
N HIS A 13 -53.34 5.98 -4.92
CA HIS A 13 -52.84 6.74 -6.07
C HIS A 13 -51.31 6.96 -6.03
N PHE A 14 -50.72 7.14 -4.84
CA PHE A 14 -49.26 7.25 -4.72
C PHE A 14 -48.52 5.96 -5.08
N SER A 15 -49.12 4.80 -4.78
CA SER A 15 -48.55 3.49 -5.14
C SER A 15 -48.51 3.28 -6.66
N GLU A 16 -49.60 3.63 -7.36
CA GLU A 16 -49.67 3.53 -8.82
C GLU A 16 -48.71 4.49 -9.54
N LEU A 17 -48.57 5.72 -9.05
CA LEU A 17 -47.62 6.71 -9.59
C LEU A 17 -46.16 6.24 -9.46
N LYS A 18 -45.81 5.55 -8.37
CA LYS A 18 -44.46 5.02 -8.16
C LYS A 18 -44.15 3.87 -9.12
N SER A 19 -45.12 2.97 -9.35
CA SER A 19 -44.99 1.87 -10.31
C SER A 19 -44.88 2.36 -11.76
N LEU A 20 -45.60 3.42 -12.12
CA LEU A 20 -45.54 4.00 -13.46
C LEU A 20 -44.19 4.68 -13.74
N HIS A 21 -43.63 5.38 -12.75
CA HIS A 21 -42.32 6.03 -12.87
C HIS A 21 -41.18 5.00 -13.05
N GLU A 22 -41.25 3.87 -12.36
CA GLU A 22 -40.25 2.79 -12.44
C GLU A 22 -40.30 2.06 -13.80
N LYS A 23 -41.50 1.88 -14.36
CA LYS A 23 -41.71 1.34 -15.73
C LYS A 23 -41.21 2.30 -16.81
N ILE A 24 -41.40 3.61 -16.65
CA ILE A 24 -40.91 4.60 -17.63
C ILE A 24 -39.38 4.67 -17.65
N LEU A 25 -38.71 4.59 -16.49
CA LEU A 25 -37.25 4.62 -16.41
C LEU A 25 -36.60 3.37 -17.02
N THR A 26 -37.14 2.18 -16.75
CA THR A 26 -36.60 0.91 -17.29
C THR A 26 -36.79 0.81 -18.81
N THR A 27 -37.93 1.26 -19.34
CA THR A 27 -38.18 1.19 -20.79
C THR A 27 -37.34 2.19 -21.59
N LYS A 28 -37.02 3.36 -21.02
CA LYS A 28 -36.20 4.39 -21.68
C LYS A 28 -34.71 4.05 -21.66
N PHE A 29 -34.22 3.42 -20.59
CA PHE A 29 -32.82 3.00 -20.46
C PHE A 29 -32.48 1.83 -21.41
N MET A 30 -33.40 0.87 -21.58
CA MET A 30 -33.21 -0.29 -22.45
C MET A 30 -33.24 0.06 -23.96
N ARG A 31 -33.90 1.18 -24.33
CA ARG A 31 -33.93 1.68 -25.72
C ARG A 31 -32.66 2.44 -26.12
N ILE A 32 -31.93 3.01 -25.16
CA ILE A 32 -30.67 3.73 -25.40
C ILE A 32 -29.49 2.75 -25.54
N MET A 33 -29.47 1.67 -24.74
CA MET A 33 -28.43 0.63 -24.84
C MET A 33 -28.49 -0.19 -26.13
N LYS A 34 -29.68 -0.39 -26.71
CA LYS A 34 -29.85 -1.20 -27.93
C LYS A 34 -29.30 -0.53 -29.19
N ASN A 35 -29.20 0.80 -29.19
CA ASN A 35 -28.64 1.56 -30.32
C ASN A 35 -27.11 1.74 -30.24
N PHE A 36 -26.50 1.50 -29.08
CA PHE A 36 -25.04 1.60 -28.93
C PHE A 36 -24.31 0.30 -29.29
N PHE A 37 -24.98 -0.86 -29.16
CA PHE A 37 -24.39 -2.17 -29.47
C PHE A 37 -24.53 -2.62 -30.93
N LEU A 38 -25.23 -1.87 -31.79
CA LEU A 38 -25.37 -2.20 -33.22
C LEU A 38 -24.35 -1.50 -34.13
N SER A 39 -23.48 -0.64 -33.59
CA SER A 39 -22.53 0.19 -34.36
C SER A 39 -21.08 -0.32 -34.34
N MET A 40 -20.81 -1.51 -33.80
CA MET A 40 -19.43 -2.03 -33.67
C MET A 40 -19.27 -3.43 -34.29
N MET A 41 -19.86 -3.64 -35.47
CA MET A 41 -19.71 -4.89 -36.21
C MET A 41 -19.64 -4.69 -37.71
N VAL A 42 -18.78 -3.78 -38.18
CA VAL A 42 -18.30 -3.74 -39.57
C VAL A 42 -16.91 -3.12 -39.54
N PHE A 43 -15.84 -3.90 -39.70
CA PHE A 43 -14.69 -3.60 -40.58
C PHE A 43 -13.58 -4.66 -40.44
N ALA A 44 -13.20 -5.20 -41.60
CA ALA A 44 -11.93 -5.85 -41.95
C ALA A 44 -11.63 -7.28 -41.48
N THR A 45 -12.17 -8.23 -42.26
CA THR A 45 -11.54 -9.51 -42.61
C THR A 45 -10.51 -9.36 -43.73
N MET A 46 -9.52 -10.27 -43.74
CA MET A 46 -8.52 -10.61 -44.78
C MET A 46 -7.33 -9.62 -44.90
N LEU A 47 -6.07 -10.05 -44.76
CA LEU A 47 -5.37 -10.98 -45.67
C LEU A 47 -4.40 -11.92 -44.93
N SER A 48 -4.32 -13.16 -45.44
CA SER A 48 -3.34 -14.19 -45.15
C SER A 48 -2.51 -14.47 -46.41
N PHE A 49 -1.18 -14.55 -46.32
CA PHE A 49 -0.35 -15.44 -47.18
C PHE A 49 0.99 -15.77 -46.49
N ASN A 50 1.39 -17.02 -46.71
CA ASN A 50 2.57 -17.74 -46.23
C ASN A 50 3.91 -17.20 -46.78
N ALA A 51 5.00 -17.45 -46.06
CA ALA A 51 6.24 -18.01 -46.63
C ALA A 51 7.18 -18.54 -45.53
N CYS A 52 7.48 -19.84 -45.57
CA CYS A 52 8.69 -20.44 -45.00
C CYS A 52 9.82 -20.34 -46.02
N SER A 53 11.07 -20.11 -45.58
CA SER A 53 12.24 -20.92 -45.98
C SER A 53 13.50 -20.53 -45.20
N ASP A 54 14.18 -21.54 -44.66
CA ASP A 54 15.59 -21.56 -44.26
C ASP A 54 16.53 -21.11 -45.40
N ALA A 55 17.63 -20.44 -45.04
CA ALA A 55 18.98 -20.65 -45.61
C ALA A 55 20.00 -19.79 -44.84
N GLY A 56 21.01 -20.44 -44.25
CA GLY A 56 22.10 -19.78 -43.56
C GLY A 56 23.16 -19.18 -44.49
N ALA A 57 23.97 -18.28 -43.95
CA ALA A 57 25.39 -18.10 -44.28
C ALA A 57 26.01 -17.07 -43.32
N ASN A 58 27.12 -17.46 -42.69
CA ASN A 58 28.04 -16.60 -41.95
C ASN A 58 28.55 -15.44 -42.81
N GLN A 59 28.73 -14.26 -42.18
CA GLN A 59 29.95 -13.48 -42.36
C GLN A 59 30.17 -12.54 -41.17
N ASP A 60 31.27 -12.79 -40.47
CA ASP A 60 31.93 -11.87 -39.54
C ASP A 60 32.22 -10.53 -40.22
N GLN A 61 31.88 -9.43 -39.54
CA GLN A 61 32.72 -8.24 -39.55
C GLN A 61 32.79 -7.69 -38.13
N GLY A 62 33.99 -7.79 -37.57
CA GLY A 62 34.34 -7.18 -36.30
C GLY A 62 34.15 -5.66 -36.34
N LEU A 63 33.37 -5.18 -35.39
CA LEU A 63 33.46 -3.81 -34.90
C LEU A 63 33.84 -3.93 -33.42
N ASN A 64 35.09 -3.58 -33.14
CA ASN A 64 35.56 -3.25 -31.81
C ASN A 64 34.76 -2.04 -31.30
N THR A 65 33.61 -2.29 -30.68
CA THR A 65 33.06 -1.37 -29.71
C THR A 65 33.72 -1.67 -28.37
N THR A 66 34.47 -0.69 -27.88
CA THR A 66 34.86 -0.60 -26.49
C THR A 66 33.58 -0.52 -25.67
N GLU A 67 33.00 -1.67 -25.32
CA GLU A 67 31.91 -1.76 -24.34
C GLU A 67 32.50 -1.33 -23.00
N SER A 68 32.35 -0.05 -22.67
CA SER A 68 32.26 0.34 -21.27
C SER A 68 31.14 -0.50 -20.68
N GLY A 69 31.48 -1.44 -19.79
CA GLY A 69 30.54 -2.39 -19.20
C GLY A 69 29.39 -1.67 -18.50
N GLU A 70 28.33 -1.37 -19.25
CA GLU A 70 27.14 -0.74 -18.74
C GLU A 70 26.45 -1.81 -17.90
N ILE A 71 26.65 -1.72 -16.59
CA ILE A 71 25.96 -2.59 -15.64
C ILE A 71 24.47 -2.44 -15.95
N ALA A 72 23.82 -3.50 -16.39
CA ALA A 72 22.38 -3.49 -16.60
C ALA A 72 21.73 -3.03 -15.30
N MET A 73 21.04 -1.89 -15.33
CA MET A 73 20.43 -1.27 -14.15
C MET A 73 18.91 -1.32 -14.28
N LYS A 74 18.24 -1.57 -13.14
CA LYS A 74 16.78 -1.47 -13.04
C LYS A 74 16.43 -0.08 -12.52
N ASP A 75 15.66 0.67 -13.29
CA ASP A 75 15.07 1.93 -12.82
C ASP A 75 14.08 1.64 -11.67
N PHE A 76 14.38 2.16 -10.48
CA PHE A 76 13.49 2.10 -9.31
C PHE A 76 12.49 3.26 -9.29
N GLY A 77 12.84 4.37 -9.94
CA GLY A 77 12.09 5.61 -9.97
C GLY A 77 12.60 6.65 -8.96
N ARG A 78 11.79 7.69 -8.80
CA ARG A 78 12.07 8.82 -7.92
C ARG A 78 11.48 8.57 -6.56
N THR A 79 12.25 8.85 -5.51
CA THR A 79 11.84 8.62 -4.12
C THR A 79 12.60 9.56 -3.19
N VAL A 80 12.20 9.58 -1.91
CA VAL A 80 12.86 10.35 -0.86
C VAL A 80 13.52 9.36 0.12
N PRO A 81 14.84 9.39 0.29
CA PRO A 81 15.51 8.59 1.31
C PRO A 81 15.24 9.19 2.70
N VAL A 82 14.99 8.34 3.68
CA VAL A 82 14.57 8.75 5.03
C VAL A 82 15.50 8.26 6.14
N GLY A 83 16.55 7.53 5.78
CA GLY A 83 17.56 7.04 6.71
C GLY A 83 18.69 6.37 5.95
N ILE A 84 19.90 6.52 6.48
CA ILE A 84 21.11 5.87 5.98
C ILE A 84 22.03 5.54 7.15
N ASP A 85 22.36 4.27 7.32
CA ASP A 85 23.19 3.77 8.41
C ASP A 85 24.29 2.87 7.86
N GLU A 86 25.51 2.99 8.38
CA GLU A 86 26.63 2.13 7.98
C GLU A 86 26.71 0.90 8.88
N GLU A 87 26.80 -0.28 8.26
CA GLU A 87 27.00 -1.54 8.98
C GLU A 87 27.95 -2.42 8.17
N ASN A 88 29.09 -2.77 8.74
CA ASN A 88 30.08 -3.69 8.16
C ASN A 88 30.50 -3.31 6.71
N GLY A 89 30.80 -2.02 6.48
CA GLY A 89 31.25 -1.52 5.17
C GLY A 89 30.14 -1.47 4.09
N THR A 90 28.87 -1.61 4.48
CA THR A 90 27.71 -1.43 3.62
C THR A 90 26.76 -0.42 4.26
N PHE A 91 26.27 0.53 3.48
CA PHE A 91 25.21 1.43 3.92
C PHE A 91 23.86 0.79 3.69
N LYS A 92 23.03 0.74 4.73
CA LYS A 92 21.60 0.45 4.62
C LYS A 92 20.86 1.75 4.40
N VAL A 93 20.01 1.79 3.39
CA VAL A 93 19.24 2.97 2.97
C VAL A 93 17.76 2.63 3.07
N SER A 94 16.98 3.56 3.63
CA SER A 94 15.53 3.48 3.70
C SER A 94 14.90 4.56 2.84
N PHE A 95 13.79 4.24 2.19
CA PHE A 95 13.02 5.17 1.37
C PHE A 95 11.62 5.38 1.95
N ILE A 96 10.96 6.48 1.59
CA ILE A 96 9.55 6.67 1.94
C ILE A 96 8.69 5.51 1.47
N ILE A 97 7.62 5.23 2.22
CA ILE A 97 6.59 4.21 1.94
C ILE A 97 7.11 2.77 2.02
N SER A 98 8.13 2.36 1.25
CA SER A 98 8.63 0.98 1.27
C SER A 98 9.26 0.64 2.63
N ALA A 99 8.86 -0.50 3.20
CA ALA A 99 9.46 -1.00 4.44
C ALA A 99 10.81 -1.70 4.21
N GLN A 100 11.18 -1.96 2.96
CA GLN A 100 12.37 -2.75 2.62
C GLN A 100 13.66 -1.95 2.84
N PRO A 101 14.72 -2.57 3.39
CA PRO A 101 16.05 -1.98 3.39
C PRO A 101 16.71 -2.15 2.02
N TYR A 102 17.34 -1.07 1.54
CA TYR A 102 18.21 -1.05 0.37
C TYR A 102 19.67 -0.96 0.80
N THR A 103 20.61 -1.33 -0.07
CA THR A 103 22.03 -1.33 0.29
C THR A 103 22.89 -0.63 -0.74
N ILE A 104 23.96 0.01 -0.31
CA ILE A 104 25.02 0.52 -1.19
C ILE A 104 26.39 0.27 -0.53
N LYS A 105 27.32 -0.33 -1.26
CA LYS A 105 28.66 -0.65 -0.73
C LYS A 105 29.47 0.62 -0.50
N ALA A 106 30.21 0.68 0.60
CA ALA A 106 31.20 1.73 0.84
C ALA A 106 32.42 1.51 -0.08
N SER A 107 32.40 2.17 -1.24
CA SER A 107 33.51 2.16 -2.20
C SER A 107 33.79 3.56 -2.72
N LYS A 108 35.00 3.78 -3.26
CA LYS A 108 35.36 5.06 -3.90
C LYS A 108 34.41 5.43 -5.03
N GLU A 109 33.93 4.45 -5.78
CA GLU A 109 32.98 4.63 -6.88
C GLU A 109 31.60 5.13 -6.39
N ASN A 110 31.19 4.68 -5.20
CA ASN A 110 29.88 5.02 -4.63
C ASN A 110 29.90 6.26 -3.74
N GLU A 111 31.07 6.85 -3.46
CA GLU A 111 31.21 7.96 -2.51
C GLU A 111 30.30 9.15 -2.86
N LYS A 112 30.21 9.50 -4.15
CA LYS A 112 29.31 10.54 -4.63
C LYS A 112 27.83 10.19 -4.40
N TYR A 113 27.43 8.95 -4.68
CA TYR A 113 26.05 8.50 -4.48
C TYR A 113 25.67 8.47 -3.00
N ILE A 114 26.57 7.99 -2.14
CA ILE A 114 26.38 7.97 -0.68
C ILE A 114 26.25 9.40 -0.15
N SER A 115 27.07 10.34 -0.63
CA SER A 115 26.98 11.76 -0.28
C SER A 115 25.62 12.35 -0.68
N MET A 116 25.15 12.06 -1.90
CA MET A 116 23.82 12.49 -2.37
C MET A 116 22.70 11.92 -1.51
N ILE A 117 22.75 10.63 -1.14
CA ILE A 117 21.75 10.01 -0.26
C ILE A 117 21.77 10.67 1.12
N ARG A 118 22.94 10.89 1.73
CA ARG A 118 23.05 11.54 3.05
C ARG A 118 22.44 12.94 3.05
N GLN A 119 22.74 13.72 2.01
CA GLN A 119 22.17 15.06 1.88
C GLN A 119 20.65 14.99 1.68
N ALA A 120 20.18 14.07 0.84
CA ALA A 120 18.75 13.86 0.60
C ALA A 120 17.99 13.40 1.85
N VAL A 121 18.59 12.55 2.70
CA VAL A 121 18.03 12.16 4.01
C VAL A 121 17.91 13.37 4.94
N LYS A 122 18.95 14.20 5.00
CA LYS A 122 18.98 15.41 5.84
C LYS A 122 17.90 16.41 5.44
N ASP A 123 17.73 16.61 4.13
CA ASP A 123 16.85 17.63 3.58
C ASP A 123 15.43 17.11 3.28
N GLU A 124 15.18 15.81 3.46
CA GLU A 124 13.98 15.10 3.01
C GLU A 124 13.64 15.42 1.55
N SER A 125 14.65 15.33 0.68
CA SER A 125 14.56 15.71 -0.74
C SER A 125 14.66 14.50 -1.69
N PRO A 126 14.06 14.59 -2.89
CA PRO A 126 14.01 13.44 -3.78
C PRO A 126 15.31 13.18 -4.53
N VAL A 127 15.52 11.89 -4.83
CA VAL A 127 16.57 11.38 -5.71
C VAL A 127 15.97 10.36 -6.69
N HIS A 128 16.65 10.12 -7.80
CA HIS A 128 16.30 9.04 -8.73
C HIS A 128 17.26 7.88 -8.50
N VAL A 129 16.71 6.71 -8.19
CA VAL A 129 17.48 5.52 -7.78
C VAL A 129 17.46 4.49 -8.91
N PHE A 130 18.62 3.87 -9.12
CA PHE A 130 18.76 2.71 -9.98
C PHE A 130 19.34 1.56 -9.15
N LEU A 131 18.74 0.39 -9.29
CA LEU A 131 19.14 -0.82 -8.57
C LEU A 131 19.88 -1.78 -9.50
N LYS A 132 20.73 -2.62 -8.92
CA LYS A 132 21.22 -3.80 -9.63
C LYS A 132 20.05 -4.77 -9.86
N PRO A 133 20.02 -5.50 -11.00
CA PRO A 133 18.90 -6.36 -11.36
C PRO A 133 18.61 -7.39 -10.27
N ASN A 134 17.32 -7.61 -9.98
CA ASN A 134 16.85 -8.60 -9.00
C ASN A 134 17.45 -8.47 -7.59
N SER A 135 17.81 -7.25 -7.17
CA SER A 135 18.34 -7.00 -5.83
C SER A 135 17.87 -5.66 -5.24
N ASN A 136 18.12 -5.49 -3.94
CA ASN A 136 17.99 -4.21 -3.24
C ASN A 136 19.29 -3.39 -3.22
N GLU A 137 20.31 -3.79 -3.99
CA GLU A 137 21.57 -3.06 -4.05
C GLU A 137 21.44 -1.88 -5.02
N ILE A 138 21.69 -0.67 -4.52
CA ILE A 138 21.72 0.57 -5.29
C ILE A 138 22.96 0.58 -6.16
N ALA A 139 22.76 0.75 -7.46
CA ALA A 139 23.80 0.85 -8.47
C ALA A 139 24.17 2.31 -8.78
N LYS A 140 23.18 3.20 -8.78
CA LYS A 140 23.36 4.61 -9.16
C LYS A 140 22.30 5.48 -8.49
N VAL A 141 22.68 6.72 -8.19
CA VAL A 141 21.78 7.76 -7.70
C VAL A 141 21.97 9.03 -8.52
N GLU A 142 20.86 9.60 -8.96
CA GLU A 142 20.81 10.90 -9.63
C GLU A 142 20.00 11.91 -8.82
N LYS A 143 20.22 13.20 -9.08
CA LYS A 143 19.54 14.28 -8.38
C LYS A 143 18.09 14.34 -8.86
N GLY A 144 17.14 14.55 -7.94
CA GLY A 144 15.76 14.87 -8.33
C GLY A 144 15.69 16.17 -9.13
N THR A 145 14.75 16.24 -10.06
CA THR A 145 14.42 17.47 -10.82
C THR A 145 13.69 18.49 -9.94
N ASP A 146 13.59 19.74 -10.40
CA ASP A 146 12.83 20.76 -9.67
C ASP A 146 11.34 20.42 -9.61
N GLU A 147 10.82 19.74 -10.65
CA GLU A 147 9.49 19.15 -10.69
C GLU A 147 9.30 18.09 -9.60
N ASP A 148 10.27 17.17 -9.44
CA ASP A 148 10.25 16.15 -8.39
C ASP A 148 10.22 16.81 -7.01
N ILE A 149 11.05 17.83 -6.78
CA ILE A 149 11.11 18.57 -5.52
C ILE A 149 9.75 19.20 -5.20
N ARG A 150 9.10 19.85 -6.18
CA ARG A 150 7.77 20.45 -5.99
C ARG A 150 6.72 19.37 -5.69
N PHE A 151 6.74 18.27 -6.43
CA PHE A 151 5.81 17.16 -6.22
C PHE A 151 5.94 16.58 -4.81
N PHE A 152 7.14 16.16 -4.40
CA PHE A 152 7.35 15.52 -3.11
C PHE A 152 7.07 16.45 -1.92
N ARG A 153 7.39 17.75 -2.00
CA ARG A 153 7.01 18.71 -0.96
C ARG A 153 5.49 18.84 -0.80
N SER A 154 4.73 18.71 -1.88
CA SER A 154 3.26 18.79 -1.84
C SER A 154 2.60 17.50 -1.34
N ALA A 155 3.21 16.35 -1.62
CA ALA A 155 2.69 15.02 -1.28
C ALA A 155 3.11 14.59 0.15
N LEU A 156 4.38 14.80 0.51
CA LEU A 156 4.96 14.51 1.82
C LEU A 156 5.05 15.82 2.62
N THR A 157 4.04 16.07 3.45
CA THR A 157 3.82 17.37 4.08
C THR A 157 3.92 17.32 5.60
N LYS A 158 4.27 18.43 6.25
CA LYS A 158 4.17 18.60 7.71
C LYS A 158 2.74 18.94 8.16
N GLU A 159 1.87 19.28 7.22
CA GLU A 159 0.50 19.70 7.52
C GLU A 159 -0.40 18.50 7.81
N GLU A 160 -1.12 18.57 8.92
CA GLU A 160 -2.19 17.64 9.22
C GLU A 160 -3.40 17.93 8.34
N ARG A 161 -3.81 16.95 7.53
CA ARG A 161 -5.01 17.06 6.72
C ARG A 161 -6.18 16.43 7.47
N SER A 162 -7.23 17.22 7.69
CA SER A 162 -8.45 16.69 8.28
C SER A 162 -9.19 15.79 7.29
N ASP A 163 -9.58 14.59 7.72
CA ASP A 163 -10.53 13.76 7.00
C ASP A 163 -11.95 14.06 7.51
N ASN A 164 -12.79 14.65 6.66
CA ASN A 164 -14.17 14.98 7.00
C ASN A 164 -15.01 13.73 7.32
N THR A 165 -14.63 12.57 6.76
CA THR A 165 -15.24 11.28 7.08
C THR A 165 -14.89 10.89 8.50
N ALA A 166 -13.60 10.97 8.88
CA ALA A 166 -13.11 10.64 10.22
C ALA A 166 -13.79 11.45 11.33
N ARG A 167 -14.14 12.72 11.07
CA ARG A 167 -14.83 13.59 12.03
C ARG A 167 -16.20 13.08 12.50
N ARG A 168 -16.81 12.16 11.75
CA ARG A 168 -18.14 11.59 12.05
C ARG A 168 -18.08 10.20 12.66
N LEU A 169 -16.90 9.61 12.76
CA LEU A 169 -16.69 8.24 13.23
C LEU A 169 -16.35 8.22 14.73
N ALA A 170 -16.76 7.17 15.43
CA ALA A 170 -16.41 6.97 16.82
C ALA A 170 -14.93 6.57 16.95
N THR A 171 -14.16 7.28 17.77
CA THR A 171 -12.73 6.99 17.99
C THR A 171 -12.47 5.96 19.10
N VAL A 172 -13.52 5.54 19.81
CA VAL A 172 -13.47 4.55 20.90
C VAL A 172 -14.55 3.51 20.68
N ILE A 173 -14.13 2.25 20.52
CA ILE A 173 -15.01 1.09 20.41
C ILE A 173 -15.68 0.82 21.77
N PRO A 174 -16.98 0.45 21.79
CA PRO A 174 -17.75 0.36 23.03
C PRO A 174 -17.31 -0.74 23.99
N ASP A 175 -16.76 -1.85 23.49
CA ASP A 175 -16.40 -3.02 24.30
C ASP A 175 -15.43 -3.99 23.59
N VAL A 176 -14.94 -4.98 24.34
CA VAL A 176 -14.05 -6.05 23.85
C VAL A 176 -14.73 -6.92 22.78
N ALA A 177 -16.04 -7.15 22.88
CA ALA A 177 -16.76 -8.01 21.93
C ALA A 177 -16.78 -7.38 20.53
N THR A 178 -17.02 -6.07 20.46
CA THR A 178 -16.97 -5.28 19.23
C THR A 178 -15.55 -5.23 18.67
N LEU A 179 -14.53 -5.06 19.52
CA LEU A 179 -13.12 -5.15 19.10
C LEU A 179 -12.81 -6.51 18.44
N ASN A 180 -13.25 -7.61 19.06
CA ASN A 180 -13.03 -8.96 18.53
C ASN A 180 -13.81 -9.20 17.23
N SER A 181 -15.02 -8.66 17.11
CA SER A 181 -15.79 -8.69 15.86
C SER A 181 -15.06 -7.97 14.73
N LEU A 182 -14.51 -6.78 14.99
CA LEU A 182 -13.74 -6.01 14.01
C LEU A 182 -12.45 -6.74 13.61
N PHE A 183 -11.76 -7.37 14.57
CA PHE A 183 -10.62 -8.23 14.27
C PHE A 183 -11.02 -9.38 13.33
N ALA A 184 -12.12 -10.07 13.61
CA ALA A 184 -12.61 -11.16 12.76
C ALA A 184 -13.00 -10.68 11.36
N GLN A 185 -13.62 -9.51 11.24
CA GLN A 185 -13.94 -8.87 9.95
C GLN A 185 -12.67 -8.52 9.15
N ILE A 186 -11.65 -7.95 9.80
CA ILE A 186 -10.35 -7.68 9.16
C ILE A 186 -9.71 -8.99 8.69
N LYS A 187 -9.67 -10.00 9.57
CA LYS A 187 -9.05 -11.29 9.26
C LYS A 187 -9.79 -12.02 8.14
N SER A 188 -11.10 -11.88 8.03
CA SER A 188 -11.87 -12.48 6.93
C SER A 188 -11.48 -11.91 5.55
N GLN A 189 -10.96 -10.69 5.51
CA GLN A 189 -10.44 -10.07 4.29
C GLN A 189 -9.00 -10.48 3.93
N SER A 190 -8.39 -11.43 4.64
CA SER A 190 -7.03 -11.91 4.32
C SER A 190 -6.97 -12.58 2.95
N CYS A 191 -5.95 -12.27 2.14
CA CYS A 191 -5.71 -13.02 0.90
C CYS A 191 -5.49 -14.51 1.17
N GLY A 192 -6.13 -15.36 0.35
CA GLY A 192 -6.11 -16.81 0.50
C GLY A 192 -7.28 -17.39 1.30
N THR A 193 -8.20 -16.56 1.80
CA THR A 193 -9.48 -17.02 2.35
C THR A 193 -10.57 -16.99 1.28
N SER A 194 -11.63 -17.79 1.45
CA SER A 194 -12.82 -17.76 0.59
C SER A 194 -13.77 -16.58 0.88
N THR A 195 -13.54 -15.85 1.97
CA THR A 195 -14.41 -14.77 2.46
C THR A 195 -13.93 -13.38 2.05
N ALA A 196 -12.70 -13.25 1.55
CA ALA A 196 -12.14 -11.96 1.17
C ALA A 196 -12.73 -11.45 -0.14
N SER A 197 -13.07 -10.16 -0.17
CA SER A 197 -13.40 -9.44 -1.40
C SER A 197 -12.15 -8.81 -2.00
N SER A 198 -12.19 -8.49 -3.30
CA SER A 198 -11.06 -7.84 -3.98
C SER A 198 -11.03 -6.32 -3.72
N PRO A 199 -9.85 -5.71 -3.46
CA PRO A 199 -8.59 -6.39 -3.18
C PRO A 199 -8.55 -6.93 -1.73
N CYS A 200 -8.11 -8.17 -1.59
CA CYS A 200 -7.88 -8.79 -0.28
C CYS A 200 -6.66 -8.17 0.42
N ILE A 201 -6.57 -8.32 1.75
CA ILE A 201 -5.45 -7.81 2.55
C ILE A 201 -4.33 -8.84 2.56
N THR A 202 -3.15 -8.44 2.11
CA THR A 202 -1.98 -9.30 1.86
C THR A 202 -1.19 -9.65 3.13
N PHE A 203 -1.86 -10.01 4.23
CA PHE A 203 -1.20 -10.34 5.50
C PHE A 203 -0.18 -11.48 5.39
N ARG A 204 -0.45 -12.44 4.50
CA ARG A 204 0.45 -13.59 4.25
C ARG A 204 1.75 -13.22 3.53
N TYR A 205 1.90 -11.98 3.04
CA TYR A 205 3.09 -11.48 2.38
C TYR A 205 3.69 -10.30 3.18
N PRO A 206 4.54 -10.59 4.18
CA PRO A 206 5.08 -9.58 5.09
C PRO A 206 6.27 -8.79 4.52
N VAL A 207 6.78 -9.10 3.32
CA VAL A 207 8.00 -8.47 2.79
C VAL A 207 7.90 -6.93 2.71
N ASP A 208 6.76 -6.41 2.23
CA ASP A 208 6.48 -4.97 2.15
C ASP A 208 4.95 -4.73 2.19
N GLY A 209 4.50 -3.48 2.01
CA GLY A 209 3.08 -3.13 1.87
C GLY A 209 2.31 -2.96 3.19
N CYS A 210 3.02 -2.86 4.32
CA CYS A 210 2.40 -2.68 5.65
C CYS A 210 1.49 -1.45 5.71
N TYR A 211 1.90 -0.35 5.08
CA TYR A 211 1.13 0.88 4.92
C TYR A 211 -0.24 0.65 4.24
N ALA A 212 -0.26 -0.10 3.13
CA ALA A 212 -1.50 -0.45 2.43
C ALA A 212 -2.39 -1.38 3.27
N ARG A 213 -1.81 -2.40 3.91
CA ARG A 213 -2.55 -3.29 4.82
C ARG A 213 -3.20 -2.50 5.95
N ALA A 214 -2.44 -1.65 6.64
CA ALA A 214 -2.95 -0.83 7.74
C ALA A 214 -4.06 0.13 7.29
N HIS A 215 -3.91 0.75 6.12
CA HIS A 215 -4.94 1.65 5.59
C HIS A 215 -6.22 0.89 5.20
N LYS A 216 -6.10 -0.31 4.65
CA LYS A 216 -7.25 -1.18 4.37
C LYS A 216 -7.94 -1.67 5.65
N MET A 217 -7.19 -1.99 6.71
CA MET A 217 -7.75 -2.30 8.03
C MET A 217 -8.56 -1.13 8.58
N ARG A 218 -8.04 0.10 8.47
CA ARG A 218 -8.80 1.31 8.82
C ARG A 218 -10.10 1.42 8.01
N GLN A 219 -10.07 1.16 6.70
CA GLN A 219 -11.29 1.22 5.88
C GLN A 219 -12.41 0.32 6.44
N ILE A 220 -12.04 -0.87 6.92
CA ILE A 220 -12.99 -1.82 7.52
C ILE A 220 -13.59 -1.25 8.81
N LEU A 221 -12.77 -0.60 9.67
CA LEU A 221 -13.27 0.11 10.85
C LEU A 221 -14.20 1.27 10.47
N ASN A 222 -13.82 2.07 9.48
CA ASN A 222 -14.62 3.21 9.01
C ASN A 222 -15.99 2.76 8.51
N ASN A 223 -16.04 1.65 7.76
CA ASN A 223 -17.29 1.04 7.29
C ASN A 223 -18.18 0.55 8.44
N ALA A 224 -17.59 0.22 9.59
CA ALA A 224 -18.30 -0.14 10.80
C ALA A 224 -18.61 1.06 11.72
N GLY A 225 -18.30 2.29 11.29
CA GLY A 225 -18.58 3.52 12.05
C GLY A 225 -17.48 3.95 13.03
N TYR A 226 -16.29 3.35 12.94
CA TYR A 226 -15.18 3.61 13.85
C TYR A 226 -13.95 4.17 13.15
N GLU A 227 -13.20 5.01 13.85
CA GLU A 227 -11.88 5.48 13.43
C GLU A 227 -10.81 4.92 14.37
N CYS A 228 -9.56 4.86 13.91
CA CYS A 228 -8.43 4.41 14.70
C CYS A 228 -7.23 5.35 14.58
N GLU A 229 -6.20 5.09 15.36
CA GLU A 229 -4.86 5.63 15.14
C GLU A 229 -4.03 4.68 14.28
N LYS A 230 -2.86 5.12 13.84
CA LYS A 230 -1.79 4.26 13.34
C LYS A 230 -0.60 4.36 14.28
N GLN A 231 0.05 3.24 14.56
CA GLN A 231 1.36 3.25 15.21
C GLN A 231 2.43 2.86 14.20
N PHE A 232 3.37 3.76 13.96
CA PHE A 232 4.56 3.52 13.16
C PHE A 232 5.71 3.21 14.11
N VAL A 233 6.44 2.12 13.87
CA VAL A 233 7.68 1.76 14.58
C VAL A 233 8.83 1.75 13.57
N TYR A 234 9.97 2.32 13.93
CA TYR A 234 11.15 2.46 13.08
C TYR A 234 12.36 1.80 13.73
N GLY A 235 13.31 1.34 12.92
CA GLY A 235 14.57 0.78 13.40
C GLY A 235 15.15 -0.28 12.47
N SER A 236 16.07 -1.08 12.99
CA SER A 236 16.53 -2.30 12.32
C SER A 236 15.57 -3.43 12.71
N LEU A 237 14.42 -3.50 12.04
CA LEU A 237 13.35 -4.40 12.41
C LEU A 237 13.50 -5.76 11.73
N ARG A 238 13.19 -6.83 12.44
CA ARG A 238 13.11 -8.18 11.89
C ARG A 238 11.93 -8.93 12.48
N ALA A 239 11.12 -9.54 11.63
CA ALA A 239 9.97 -10.32 12.05
C ALA A 239 10.00 -11.73 11.46
N SER A 240 9.42 -12.67 12.20
CA SER A 240 9.28 -14.06 11.78
C SER A 240 7.81 -14.38 11.53
N THR A 241 7.54 -15.10 10.44
CA THR A 241 6.24 -15.74 10.18
C THR A 241 6.10 -17.09 10.86
N GLY A 242 7.13 -17.55 11.57
CA GLY A 242 7.30 -18.92 12.04
C GLY A 242 7.99 -19.83 11.02
N THR A 243 8.02 -19.47 9.73
CA THR A 243 8.67 -20.26 8.67
C THR A 243 9.80 -19.53 7.97
N CYS A 244 9.76 -18.20 7.95
CA CYS A 244 10.78 -17.36 7.34
C CYS A 244 10.82 -15.99 8.01
N CYS A 245 11.93 -15.28 7.82
CA CYS A 245 12.17 -13.95 8.37
C CYS A 245 12.10 -12.86 7.29
N VAL A 246 11.66 -11.68 7.69
CA VAL A 246 11.73 -10.44 6.89
C VAL A 246 12.46 -9.35 7.66
N SER A 247 13.08 -8.42 6.94
CA SER A 247 13.74 -7.25 7.51
C SER A 247 13.00 -5.99 7.08
N TRP A 248 12.78 -5.07 8.01
CA TRP A 248 12.14 -3.79 7.74
C TRP A 248 12.91 -2.61 8.33
N VAL A 249 12.74 -1.45 7.71
CA VAL A 249 13.22 -0.15 8.22
C VAL A 249 12.15 0.53 9.08
N TYR A 250 10.89 0.18 8.86
CA TYR A 250 9.75 0.54 9.69
C TYR A 250 8.60 -0.46 9.52
N HIS A 251 7.66 -0.49 10.45
CA HIS A 251 6.40 -1.21 10.31
C HIS A 251 5.23 -0.38 10.82
N VAL A 252 4.01 -0.65 10.34
CA VAL A 252 2.80 0.07 10.73
C VAL A 252 1.59 -0.85 10.81
N ALA A 253 0.77 -0.61 11.82
CA ALA A 253 -0.54 -1.25 12.01
C ALA A 253 -1.55 -0.24 12.58
N ILE A 254 -2.83 -0.63 12.63
CA ILE A 254 -3.86 0.19 13.28
C ILE A 254 -3.79 0.03 14.80
N LEU A 255 -3.88 1.15 15.51
CA LEU A 255 -3.97 1.22 16.96
C LEU A 255 -5.38 1.64 17.34
N VAL A 256 -6.09 0.74 18.02
CA VAL A 256 -7.53 0.83 18.20
C VAL A 256 -7.84 1.07 19.67
N SER A 257 -8.59 2.12 19.97
CA SER A 257 -9.09 2.41 21.31
C SER A 257 -10.43 1.72 21.56
N PHE A 258 -10.60 1.10 22.72
CA PHE A 258 -11.84 0.42 23.11
C PHE A 258 -12.04 0.49 24.63
N LYS A 259 -13.28 0.36 25.11
CA LYS A 259 -13.53 0.25 26.56
C LYS A 259 -13.42 -1.21 27.01
N ASN A 260 -12.70 -1.46 28.10
CA ASN A 260 -12.63 -2.77 28.73
C ASN A 260 -13.90 -3.06 29.56
N ALA A 261 -13.95 -4.21 30.24
CA ALA A 261 -15.10 -4.61 31.07
C ALA A 261 -15.43 -3.63 32.21
N SER A 262 -14.44 -2.85 32.67
CA SER A 262 -14.61 -1.81 33.69
C SER A 262 -14.93 -0.44 33.10
N GLY A 263 -15.15 -0.33 31.79
CA GLY A 263 -15.42 0.92 31.09
C GLY A 263 -14.19 1.81 30.84
N ILE A 264 -12.98 1.35 31.19
CA ILE A 264 -11.72 2.09 31.00
C ILE A 264 -11.27 1.95 29.55
N VAL A 265 -10.87 3.06 28.93
CA VAL A 265 -10.33 3.06 27.57
C VAL A 265 -8.93 2.48 27.55
N GLU A 266 -8.76 1.43 26.77
CA GLU A 266 -7.47 0.79 26.48
C GLU A 266 -7.19 0.83 24.97
N LYS A 267 -5.94 0.56 24.59
CA LYS A 267 -5.54 0.45 23.19
C LYS A 267 -4.97 -0.93 22.86
N ARG A 268 -5.23 -1.42 21.66
CA ARG A 268 -4.63 -2.65 21.09
C ARG A 268 -4.26 -2.44 19.63
N ILE A 269 -3.19 -3.10 19.19
CA ILE A 269 -2.84 -3.24 17.79
C ILE A 269 -3.64 -4.38 17.17
N ILE A 270 -4.16 -4.16 15.96
CA ILE A 270 -4.63 -5.23 15.08
C ILE A 270 -3.65 -5.34 13.92
N ASP A 271 -2.95 -6.48 13.85
CA ASP A 271 -2.03 -6.82 12.76
C ASP A 271 -1.97 -8.34 12.52
N PRO A 272 -2.87 -8.89 11.69
CA PRO A 272 -2.85 -10.30 11.34
C PRO A 272 -1.59 -10.79 10.62
N SER A 273 -0.70 -9.91 10.14
CA SER A 273 0.58 -10.34 9.55
C SER A 273 1.62 -10.77 10.60
N LEU A 274 1.44 -10.34 11.86
CA LEU A 274 2.29 -10.73 12.99
C LEU A 274 1.54 -11.52 14.06
N ASN A 275 0.25 -11.25 14.28
CA ASN A 275 -0.58 -12.00 15.22
C ASN A 275 -1.95 -12.32 14.64
N SER A 276 -2.13 -13.56 14.21
CA SER A 276 -3.37 -14.02 13.57
C SER A 276 -4.48 -14.41 14.56
N THR A 277 -4.21 -14.41 15.87
CA THR A 277 -5.14 -14.89 16.90
C THR A 277 -6.05 -13.82 17.48
N GLY A 278 -5.64 -12.54 17.45
CA GLY A 278 -6.43 -11.45 18.00
C GLY A 278 -5.69 -10.11 18.09
N PRO A 279 -6.35 -9.07 18.63
CA PRO A 279 -5.69 -7.82 19.00
C PRO A 279 -4.64 -8.06 20.11
N ILE A 280 -3.49 -7.38 20.02
CA ILE A 280 -2.39 -7.48 21.01
C ILE A 280 -2.00 -6.11 21.54
N THR A 281 -1.26 -6.05 22.64
CA THR A 281 -0.70 -4.77 23.11
C THR A 281 0.30 -4.23 22.09
N ASP A 282 0.44 -2.91 22.05
CA ASP A 282 1.43 -2.24 21.20
C ASP A 282 2.87 -2.64 21.57
N THR A 283 3.15 -2.85 22.86
CA THR A 283 4.43 -3.40 23.33
C THR A 283 4.69 -4.80 22.76
N ALA A 284 3.71 -5.72 22.82
CA ALA A 284 3.87 -7.07 22.26
C ALA A 284 4.07 -7.02 20.74
N TRP A 285 3.36 -6.13 20.05
CA TRP A 285 3.51 -5.93 18.61
C TRP A 285 4.90 -5.40 18.23
N ARG A 286 5.42 -4.38 18.94
CA ARG A 286 6.78 -3.86 18.71
C ARG A 286 7.83 -4.93 19.01
N SER A 287 7.66 -5.75 20.04
CA SER A 287 8.56 -6.88 20.31
C SER A 287 8.54 -7.92 19.17
N ALA A 288 7.39 -8.17 18.54
CA ALA A 288 7.30 -9.04 17.37
C ALA A 288 8.01 -8.46 16.13
N CYS A 289 8.16 -7.14 16.05
CA CYS A 289 8.95 -6.45 15.02
C CYS A 289 10.46 -6.51 15.28
N THR A 290 10.89 -6.97 16.46
CA THR A 290 12.30 -7.14 16.85
C THR A 290 12.60 -8.57 17.27
N ASN A 291 12.23 -9.52 16.41
CA ASN A 291 12.49 -10.93 16.65
C ASN A 291 13.98 -11.25 16.39
N SER A 292 14.75 -11.35 17.48
CA SER A 292 16.20 -11.61 17.43
C SER A 292 16.58 -12.98 16.87
N THR A 293 15.65 -13.93 16.77
CA THR A 293 15.90 -15.22 16.07
C THR A 293 16.15 -15.01 14.58
N CYS A 294 15.69 -13.89 14.02
CA CYS A 294 15.94 -13.49 12.64
C CYS A 294 17.26 -12.71 12.46
N GLY A 295 18.04 -12.48 13.53
CA GLY A 295 19.30 -11.73 13.52
C GLY A 295 19.24 -10.43 14.34
N SER A 296 20.29 -9.62 14.24
CA SER A 296 20.40 -8.34 14.96
C SER A 296 19.23 -7.40 14.62
N THR A 297 18.66 -6.80 15.65
CA THR A 297 17.45 -5.97 15.56
C THR A 297 17.38 -4.93 16.68
N SER A 298 16.73 -3.80 16.41
CA SER A 298 16.50 -2.73 17.37
C SER A 298 15.33 -1.84 16.94
N VAL A 299 14.61 -1.28 17.93
CA VAL A 299 13.69 -0.15 17.71
C VAL A 299 14.46 1.14 17.94
N SER A 300 14.41 2.06 16.99
CA SER A 300 14.97 3.41 17.15
C SER A 300 13.93 4.40 17.67
N SER A 301 12.68 4.30 17.20
CA SER A 301 11.57 5.15 17.63
C SER A 301 10.22 4.54 17.26
N TYR A 302 9.15 5.10 17.83
CA TYR A 302 7.79 4.87 17.35
C TYR A 302 6.95 6.14 17.51
N ALA A 303 5.89 6.26 16.73
CA ALA A 303 4.96 7.39 16.79
C ALA A 303 3.54 6.95 16.48
N ASN A 304 2.59 7.44 17.27
CA ASN A 304 1.16 7.33 16.97
C ASN A 304 0.72 8.50 16.10
N THR A 305 -0.23 8.28 15.22
CA THR A 305 -0.81 9.30 14.33
C THR A 305 -2.31 9.06 14.14
N ALA A 306 -3.01 10.04 13.58
CA ALA A 306 -4.38 9.86 13.12
C ALA A 306 -4.48 8.74 12.05
N GLY A 307 -5.59 8.02 12.01
CA GLY A 307 -5.80 6.87 11.14
C GLY A 307 -5.62 7.15 9.65
N ASN A 308 -5.97 8.36 9.21
CA ASN A 308 -5.90 8.79 7.81
C ASN A 308 -4.46 8.99 7.31
N VAL A 309 -3.47 9.05 8.19
CA VAL A 309 -2.06 9.04 7.78
C VAL A 309 -1.75 7.69 7.14
N TYR A 310 -1.30 7.73 5.89
CA TYR A 310 -0.91 6.55 5.11
C TYR A 310 0.52 6.13 5.42
N TYR A 311 1.41 7.11 5.44
CA TYR A 311 2.81 6.96 5.81
C TYR A 311 3.26 8.16 6.64
N ARG A 312 4.13 7.92 7.61
CA ARG A 312 4.84 8.95 8.37
C ARG A 312 6.34 8.74 8.15
N SER A 313 7.07 9.80 7.81
CA SER A 313 8.53 9.75 7.76
C SER A 313 9.13 9.85 9.16
N PRO A 314 10.37 9.40 9.39
CA PRO A 314 11.10 9.61 10.64
C PRO A 314 11.16 11.08 11.05
N SER A 315 11.26 12.01 10.09
CA SER A 315 11.26 13.46 10.32
C SER A 315 9.88 14.02 10.74
N GLY A 316 8.82 13.21 10.65
CA GLY A 316 7.45 13.58 11.01
C GLY A 316 6.62 14.13 9.86
N SER A 317 7.07 14.03 8.61
CA SER A 317 6.22 14.35 7.46
C SER A 317 5.21 13.25 7.21
N LEU A 318 4.06 13.63 6.67
CA LEU A 318 2.86 12.82 6.53
C LEU A 318 2.51 12.71 5.05
N LEU A 319 2.09 11.51 4.66
CA LEU A 319 1.58 11.20 3.34
C LEU A 319 0.23 10.52 3.50
N TYR A 320 -0.69 10.80 2.56
CA TYR A 320 -2.10 10.43 2.65
C TYR A 320 -2.55 9.64 1.42
N ASP A 321 -3.56 8.79 1.60
CA ASP A 321 -4.23 8.00 0.55
C ASP A 321 -5.73 7.98 0.83
N ASN A 322 -6.35 9.16 0.93
CA ASN A 322 -7.71 9.32 1.45
C ASN A 322 -8.78 8.56 0.64
N ASN A 323 -8.49 8.26 -0.63
CA ASN A 323 -9.39 7.53 -1.53
C ASN A 323 -8.99 6.05 -1.71
N TYR A 324 -8.00 5.57 -0.96
CA TYR A 324 -7.49 4.19 -1.02
C TYR A 324 -6.96 3.78 -2.41
N VAL A 325 -6.55 4.74 -3.24
CA VAL A 325 -6.06 4.49 -4.61
C VAL A 325 -4.75 3.72 -4.55
N ASN A 326 -3.78 4.23 -3.78
CA ASN A 326 -2.50 3.55 -3.61
C ASN A 326 -2.68 2.22 -2.89
N THR A 327 -3.46 2.23 -1.81
CA THR A 327 -3.82 1.05 -1.00
C THR A 327 -4.32 -0.10 -1.88
N ASN A 328 -5.34 0.15 -2.69
CA ASN A 328 -5.96 -0.92 -3.48
C ASN A 328 -5.04 -1.39 -4.62
N CYS A 329 -4.26 -0.49 -5.22
CA CYS A 329 -3.26 -0.86 -6.24
C CYS A 329 -2.16 -1.77 -5.68
N VAL A 330 -1.59 -1.42 -4.53
CA VAL A 330 -0.54 -2.21 -3.85
C VAL A 330 -1.07 -3.57 -3.42
N LEU A 331 -2.25 -3.61 -2.80
CA LEU A 331 -2.88 -4.87 -2.38
C LEU A 331 -3.19 -5.78 -3.57
N THR A 332 -3.64 -5.21 -4.70
CA THR A 332 -3.87 -5.97 -5.94
C THR A 332 -2.56 -6.55 -6.46
N THR A 333 -1.50 -5.75 -6.53
CA THR A 333 -0.16 -6.16 -6.99
C THR A 333 0.40 -7.32 -6.15
N PHE A 334 0.16 -7.32 -4.84
CA PHE A 334 0.68 -8.33 -3.92
C PHE A 334 -0.31 -9.47 -3.61
N SER A 335 -1.52 -9.47 -4.20
CA SER A 335 -2.62 -10.38 -3.84
C SER A 335 -2.26 -11.87 -3.94
N SER A 336 -1.48 -12.25 -4.95
CA SER A 336 -1.03 -13.63 -5.18
C SER A 336 0.20 -14.02 -4.38
N LEU A 337 0.90 -13.06 -3.74
CA LEU A 337 2.15 -13.30 -3.04
C LEU A 337 1.90 -13.87 -1.64
N SER A 338 2.87 -14.61 -1.12
CA SER A 338 2.85 -15.23 0.20
C SER A 338 4.26 -15.59 0.68
N GLY A 339 4.46 -15.64 1.99
CA GLY A 339 5.76 -15.90 2.61
C GLY A 339 6.73 -14.74 2.43
N CYS A 340 8.02 -15.02 2.57
CA CYS A 340 9.07 -14.00 2.57
C CYS A 340 9.72 -13.81 1.18
N SER A 341 9.05 -14.22 0.10
CA SER A 341 9.55 -14.11 -1.27
C SER A 341 8.41 -13.78 -2.24
N PRO A 342 8.68 -12.99 -3.30
CA PRO A 342 9.97 -12.40 -3.66
C PRO A 342 10.42 -11.29 -2.68
N SER A 343 11.73 -11.11 -2.56
CA SER A 343 12.38 -10.00 -1.86
C SER A 343 13.61 -9.61 -2.70
N PRO A 344 13.60 -8.47 -3.41
CA PRO A 344 12.68 -7.34 -3.25
C PRO A 344 11.24 -7.63 -3.65
N ALA A 345 10.27 -6.92 -3.05
CA ALA A 345 8.88 -6.97 -3.51
C ALA A 345 8.75 -6.42 -4.95
N PRO A 346 7.74 -6.84 -5.72
CA PRO A 346 7.49 -6.29 -7.06
C PRO A 346 7.30 -4.78 -7.02
N SER A 347 7.67 -4.09 -8.11
CA SER A 347 7.55 -2.64 -8.16
C SER A 347 6.09 -2.20 -8.09
N VAL A 348 5.81 -1.30 -7.15
CA VAL A 348 4.54 -0.57 -7.03
C VAL A 348 4.68 0.91 -7.42
N GLY A 349 5.77 1.27 -8.12
CA GLY A 349 5.99 2.65 -8.58
C GLY A 349 4.95 3.16 -9.58
N HIS A 350 4.12 2.26 -10.14
CA HIS A 350 2.98 2.60 -10.99
C HIS A 350 1.71 2.94 -10.20
N CYS A 351 1.68 2.71 -8.89
CA CYS A 351 0.52 3.02 -8.04
C CYS A 351 0.51 4.50 -7.66
N GLY A 352 -0.52 5.23 -8.12
CA GLY A 352 -0.76 6.65 -7.79
C GLY A 352 -1.46 6.87 -6.44
N PHE A 353 -2.01 8.07 -6.23
CA PHE A 353 -2.72 8.53 -5.03
C PHE A 353 -4.06 9.18 -5.36
#